data_AF-A0A1B6I4A2-F1
#
_entry.id   AF-A0A1B6I4A2-F1
#
_cell.length_a   1.000
_cell.length_b   1.000
_cell.length_c   1.000
_cell.angle_alpha   90.00
_cell.angle_beta   90.00
_cell.angle_gamma   90.00
#
_symmetry.space_group_name_H-M   'P 1'
#
loop_
_entity.id
_entity.type
_entity.pdbx_description
1 polymer ?
#
loop_
_entity_poly.entity_id
_entity_poly.type
_entity_poly.pdbx_seq_one_letter_code
_entity_poly.pdbx_strand_id
1 'polypeptide(L)'
;MIHSGAVIAAGFSQGKSQFLRFLNLKSFSKFRDDREKRDFVSGGAAAGVAAAFGAPVGGVLFSLEEGCSYWNQGLTWRIFFASTISAFTLNACMSWYENHPGNMSYDGLLNFGSFDNLNYELPELLIFVVMGAIGGLLGAFFNFTNHKLTVFRMRYLNTPYLKVAEVLVVSAVSATIPLCMVYGLQQCVNMGDNPTPYPIQMHCQDGEYNSLASLWIQLPETTVRSFFHDINGTHRMTSLIPFVIVYYILSIWTYGLTASAGLFIPCLLTGAAWGRMIGIGLETYFPGVPILANPAKYALIGAA
;
A
#
# COMPACT_ATOMS: atom_id res chain seq x y z
N MET A 1 10.47 3.95 -1.06
CA MET A 1 11.46 2.86 -1.23
C MET A 1 12.06 2.82 -2.63
N ILE A 2 11.26 2.70 -3.69
CA ILE A 2 11.76 2.62 -5.09
C ILE A 2 12.71 3.78 -5.43
N HIS A 3 12.26 5.02 -5.22
CA HIS A 3 13.09 6.22 -5.48
C HIS A 3 14.38 6.23 -4.65
N SER A 4 14.31 5.84 -3.36
CA SER A 4 15.49 5.76 -2.50
C SER A 4 16.50 4.73 -3.01
N GLY A 5 16.05 3.55 -3.44
CA GLY A 5 16.90 2.51 -4.04
C GLY A 5 17.55 2.97 -5.34
N ALA A 6 16.80 3.64 -6.20
CA ALA A 6 17.31 4.25 -7.43
C ALA A 6 18.41 5.31 -7.15
N VAL A 7 18.21 6.19 -6.17
CA VAL A 7 19.20 7.20 -5.77
C VAL A 7 20.47 6.56 -5.23
N ILE A 8 20.35 5.53 -4.36
CA ILE A 8 21.50 4.80 -3.82
C ILE A 8 22.30 4.14 -4.95
N ALA A 9 21.64 3.46 -5.88
CA ALA A 9 22.30 2.81 -7.00
C ALA A 9 22.96 3.82 -7.97
N ALA A 10 22.30 4.95 -8.23
CA ALA A 10 22.88 6.05 -9.01
C ALA A 10 24.13 6.64 -8.36
N GLY A 11 24.12 6.82 -7.03
CA GLY A 11 25.27 7.34 -6.29
C GLY A 11 26.43 6.34 -6.24
N PHE A 12 26.12 5.08 -5.92
CA PHE A 12 27.12 4.03 -5.74
C PHE A 12 27.84 3.69 -7.05
N SER A 13 27.11 3.58 -8.18
CA SER A 13 27.70 3.25 -9.48
C SER A 13 28.78 4.24 -9.94
N GLN A 14 28.67 5.51 -9.56
CA GLN A 14 29.61 6.56 -10.01
C GLN A 14 30.89 6.60 -9.17
N GLY A 15 30.87 6.06 -7.95
CA GLY A 15 31.99 6.05 -7.01
C GLY A 15 32.56 7.44 -6.70
N LYS A 16 31.74 8.49 -6.84
CA LYS A 16 32.09 9.89 -6.56
C LYS A 16 30.94 10.56 -5.81
N SER A 17 31.25 11.37 -4.82
CA SER A 17 30.25 12.25 -4.20
C SER A 17 30.43 13.68 -4.70
N GLN A 18 29.35 14.30 -5.18
CA GLN A 18 29.38 15.73 -5.55
C GLN A 18 29.43 16.64 -4.32
N PHE A 19 28.88 16.17 -3.20
CA PHE A 19 28.87 16.90 -1.92
C PHE A 19 30.19 16.71 -1.16
N LEU A 20 30.65 15.46 -1.05
CA LEU A 20 31.92 15.12 -0.38
C LEU A 20 33.03 14.95 -1.42
N ARG A 21 33.63 16.07 -1.85
CA ARG A 21 34.63 16.11 -2.94
C ARG A 21 35.87 15.22 -2.70
N PHE A 22 36.15 14.80 -1.47
CA PHE A 22 37.28 13.91 -1.14
C PHE A 22 37.02 12.43 -1.45
N LEU A 23 35.76 12.02 -1.60
CA LEU A 23 35.39 10.65 -1.96
C LEU A 23 35.38 10.49 -3.49
N ASN A 24 36.54 10.18 -4.06
CA ASN A 24 36.68 9.81 -5.48
C ASN A 24 37.39 8.47 -5.62
N LEU A 25 36.61 7.40 -5.80
CA LEU A 25 37.11 6.06 -5.98
C LEU A 25 37.46 5.83 -7.46
N LYS A 26 38.76 5.73 -7.78
CA LYS A 26 39.25 5.49 -9.15
C LYS A 26 38.79 4.13 -9.72
N SER A 27 38.51 3.14 -8.87
CA SER A 27 38.07 1.79 -9.25
C SER A 27 36.76 1.78 -10.06
N PHE A 28 35.81 2.68 -9.75
CA PHE A 28 34.51 2.75 -10.42
C PHE A 28 34.49 3.62 -11.69
N SER A 29 35.66 4.09 -12.15
CA SER A 29 35.75 4.98 -13.32
C SER A 29 35.14 4.38 -14.59
N LYS A 30 35.17 3.05 -14.76
CA LYS A 30 34.60 2.33 -15.90
C LYS A 30 33.06 2.40 -15.97
N PHE A 31 32.37 2.56 -14.83
CA PHE A 31 30.91 2.58 -14.74
C PHE A 31 30.31 3.99 -14.85
N ARG A 32 31.15 4.99 -15.19
CA ARG A 32 30.74 6.40 -15.34
C ARG A 32 30.17 6.68 -16.73
N ASP A 33 29.31 5.79 -17.19
CA ASP A 33 28.53 5.93 -18.42
C ASP A 33 27.05 5.98 -18.08
N ASP A 34 26.26 6.71 -18.87
CA ASP A 34 24.82 6.87 -18.64
C ASP A 34 24.08 5.54 -18.84
N ARG A 35 24.58 4.68 -19.73
CA ARG A 35 24.05 3.33 -19.92
C ARG A 35 24.18 2.49 -18.66
N GLU A 36 25.38 2.38 -18.11
CA GLU A 36 25.64 1.62 -16.87
C GLU A 36 24.87 2.23 -15.70
N LYS A 37 24.85 3.57 -15.59
CA LYS A 37 24.08 4.26 -14.56
C LYS A 37 22.59 3.92 -14.61
N ARG A 38 22.00 3.86 -15.81
CA ARG A 38 20.60 3.45 -16.00
C ARG A 38 20.38 2.00 -15.58
N ASP A 39 21.29 1.10 -15.93
CA ASP A 39 21.22 -0.32 -15.57
C ASP A 39 21.29 -0.50 -14.03
N PHE A 40 22.18 0.25 -13.35
CA PHE A 40 22.23 0.28 -11.89
C PHE A 40 20.97 0.88 -11.25
N VAL A 41 20.47 1.99 -11.79
CA VAL A 41 19.22 2.62 -11.30
C VAL A 41 18.04 1.66 -11.41
N SER A 42 17.96 0.92 -12.52
CA SER A 42 16.92 -0.12 -12.71
C SER A 42 17.06 -1.22 -11.66
N GLY A 43 18.28 -1.69 -11.38
CA GLY A 43 18.55 -2.62 -10.28
C GLY A 43 18.17 -2.07 -8.90
N GLY A 44 18.47 -0.79 -8.64
CA GLY A 44 18.12 -0.12 -7.38
C GLY A 44 16.61 0.08 -7.20
N ALA A 45 15.89 0.40 -8.28
CA ALA A 45 14.44 0.48 -8.29
C ALA A 45 13.81 -0.89 -7.99
N ALA A 46 14.26 -1.96 -8.66
CA ALA A 46 13.82 -3.33 -8.41
C ALA A 46 14.08 -3.78 -6.97
N ALA A 47 15.23 -3.44 -6.41
CA ALA A 47 15.57 -3.71 -5.02
C ALA A 47 14.64 -2.97 -4.05
N GLY A 48 14.29 -1.73 -4.36
CA GLY A 48 13.32 -0.95 -3.60
C GLY A 48 11.91 -1.53 -3.62
N VAL A 49 11.45 -2.09 -4.75
CA VAL A 49 10.17 -2.81 -4.85
C VAL A 49 10.22 -4.10 -4.02
N ALA A 50 11.31 -4.86 -4.14
CA ALA A 50 11.50 -6.10 -3.39
C ALA A 50 11.50 -5.87 -1.88
N ALA A 51 12.16 -4.81 -1.39
CA ALA A 51 12.13 -4.45 0.03
C ALA A 51 10.75 -3.93 0.49
N ALA A 52 10.00 -3.24 -0.37
CA ALA A 52 8.68 -2.72 0.00
C ALA A 52 7.63 -3.83 0.17
N PHE A 53 7.61 -4.80 -0.75
CA PHE A 53 6.53 -5.80 -0.86
C PHE A 53 6.97 -7.25 -0.64
N GLY A 54 8.25 -7.52 -0.44
CA GLY A 54 8.76 -8.89 -0.38
C GLY A 54 8.66 -9.66 -1.69
N ALA A 55 8.59 -8.94 -2.83
CA ALA A 55 8.41 -9.54 -4.15
C ALA A 55 9.60 -9.27 -5.09
N PRO A 56 10.72 -10.01 -4.99
CA PRO A 56 11.90 -9.82 -5.83
C PRO A 56 11.62 -9.95 -7.33
N VAL A 57 10.83 -10.96 -7.73
CA VAL A 57 10.46 -11.19 -9.14
C VAL A 57 9.58 -10.05 -9.66
N GLY A 58 8.65 -9.55 -8.84
CA GLY A 58 7.82 -8.39 -9.17
C GLY A 58 8.66 -7.13 -9.39
N GLY A 59 9.68 -6.88 -8.58
CA GLY A 59 10.60 -5.76 -8.76
C GLY A 59 11.43 -5.85 -10.05
N VAL A 60 11.83 -7.05 -10.45
CA VAL A 60 12.52 -7.29 -11.72
C VAL A 60 11.59 -6.99 -12.90
N LEU A 61 10.36 -7.51 -12.89
CA LEU A 61 9.37 -7.26 -13.93
C LEU A 61 9.03 -5.77 -14.04
N PHE A 62 8.82 -5.09 -12.91
CA PHE A 62 8.64 -3.64 -12.86
C PHE A 62 9.79 -2.88 -13.54
N SER A 63 11.04 -3.29 -13.29
CA SER A 63 12.20 -2.62 -13.87
C SER A 63 12.40 -2.95 -15.36
N LEU A 64 11.87 -4.09 -15.82
CA LEU A 64 11.88 -4.46 -17.24
C LEU A 64 10.77 -3.73 -18.00
N GLU A 65 9.62 -3.51 -17.39
CA GLU A 65 8.50 -2.75 -17.95
C GLU A 65 8.82 -1.26 -18.07
N GLU A 66 9.36 -0.65 -17.02
CA GLU A 66 9.60 0.81 -16.95
C GLU A 66 11.00 1.23 -17.42
N GLY A 67 12.02 0.40 -17.17
CA GLY A 67 13.43 0.80 -17.25
C GLY A 67 14.20 0.26 -18.46
N CYS A 68 13.78 -0.87 -19.04
CA CYS A 68 14.55 -1.60 -20.04
C CYS A 68 13.85 -1.64 -21.40
N SER A 69 14.34 -0.88 -22.37
CA SER A 69 13.80 -0.90 -23.74
C SER A 69 14.05 -2.22 -24.50
N TYR A 70 15.01 -3.04 -24.04
CA TYR A 70 15.34 -4.34 -24.62
C TYR A 70 15.61 -5.37 -23.53
N TRP A 71 15.20 -6.62 -23.78
CA TRP A 71 15.43 -7.72 -22.84
C TRP A 71 16.91 -8.15 -22.87
N ASN A 72 17.63 -7.93 -21.78
CA ASN A 72 19.01 -8.37 -21.63
C ASN A 72 19.12 -9.38 -20.49
N GLN A 73 19.33 -10.65 -20.82
CA GLN A 73 19.38 -11.73 -19.84
C GLN A 73 20.44 -11.50 -18.75
N GLY A 74 21.61 -10.96 -19.12
CA GLY A 74 22.68 -10.69 -18.16
C GLY A 74 22.32 -9.59 -17.17
N LEU A 75 21.58 -8.58 -17.62
CA LEU A 75 21.07 -7.51 -16.75
C LEU A 75 19.96 -8.04 -15.84
N THR A 76 19.00 -8.79 -16.38
CA THR A 76 17.90 -9.38 -15.62
C THR A 76 18.39 -10.20 -14.43
N TRP A 77 19.42 -11.03 -14.62
CA TRP A 77 20.02 -11.81 -13.53
C TRP A 77 20.67 -10.94 -12.45
N ARG A 78 21.35 -9.85 -12.84
CA ARG A 78 21.96 -8.90 -11.87
C ARG A 78 20.89 -8.16 -11.06
N ILE A 79 19.82 -7.74 -11.72
CA ILE A 79 18.67 -7.09 -11.07
C ILE A 79 18.00 -8.06 -10.10
N PHE A 80 17.73 -9.31 -10.53
CA PHE A 80 17.13 -10.33 -9.67
C PHE A 80 17.98 -10.63 -8.43
N PHE A 81 19.30 -10.74 -8.61
CA PHE A 81 20.23 -10.91 -7.50
C PHE A 81 20.18 -9.73 -6.52
N ALA A 82 20.22 -8.50 -7.02
CA ALA A 82 20.12 -7.30 -6.18
C ALA A 82 18.79 -7.23 -5.41
N SER A 83 17.68 -7.55 -6.06
CA SER A 83 16.35 -7.60 -5.42
C SER A 83 16.26 -8.66 -4.33
N THR A 84 16.79 -9.86 -4.58
CA THR A 84 16.79 -10.95 -3.58
C THR A 84 17.66 -10.60 -2.37
N ILE A 85 18.84 -10.01 -2.61
CA ILE A 85 19.70 -9.53 -1.51
C ILE A 85 18.97 -8.46 -0.70
N SER A 86 18.30 -7.51 -1.36
CA SER A 86 17.59 -6.44 -0.67
C SER A 86 16.47 -6.97 0.23
N ALA A 87 15.65 -7.90 -0.27
CA ALA A 87 14.59 -8.54 0.52
C ALA A 87 15.16 -9.35 1.69
N PHE A 88 16.19 -10.17 1.44
CA PHE A 88 16.87 -10.94 2.48
C PHE A 88 17.48 -10.05 3.56
N THR A 89 18.14 -8.96 3.18
CA THR A 89 18.77 -8.02 4.12
C THR A 89 17.73 -7.35 5.01
N LEU A 90 16.60 -6.92 4.43
CA LEU A 90 15.50 -6.36 5.21
C LEU A 90 14.95 -7.38 6.21
N ASN A 91 14.67 -8.60 5.76
CA ASN A 91 14.12 -9.67 6.59
C ASN A 91 15.08 -10.01 7.75
N ALA A 92 16.37 -10.15 7.48
CA ALA A 92 17.40 -10.39 8.51
C ALA A 92 17.48 -9.23 9.53
N CYS A 93 17.44 -7.98 9.07
CA CYS A 93 17.45 -6.81 9.96
C CYS A 93 16.18 -6.71 10.82
N MET A 94 15.00 -6.98 10.24
CA MET A 94 13.73 -6.96 10.97
C MET A 94 13.64 -8.12 11.97
N SER A 95 14.05 -9.32 11.57
CA SER A 95 14.17 -10.50 12.44
C SER A 95 15.06 -10.24 13.66
N TRP A 96 16.16 -9.51 13.45
CA TRP A 96 17.04 -9.06 14.54
C TRP A 96 16.36 -8.02 15.44
N TYR A 97 15.73 -7.00 14.86
CA TYR A 97 15.06 -5.93 15.59
C TYR A 97 13.91 -6.46 16.48
N GLU A 98 13.11 -7.40 15.96
CA GLU A 98 11.99 -8.00 16.67
C GLU A 98 12.42 -9.10 17.66
N ASN A 99 13.73 -9.30 17.90
CA ASN A 99 14.29 -10.32 18.81
C ASN A 99 13.90 -11.77 18.48
N HIS A 100 13.60 -12.07 17.21
CA HIS A 100 13.32 -13.43 16.73
C HIS A 100 14.36 -13.84 15.68
N PRO A 101 15.64 -13.98 16.05
CA PRO A 101 16.71 -14.27 15.09
C PRO A 101 16.46 -15.60 14.39
N GLY A 102 16.44 -15.59 13.06
CA GLY A 102 16.24 -16.78 12.23
C GLY A 102 14.79 -17.02 11.78
N ASN A 103 13.83 -16.25 12.30
CA ASN A 103 12.47 -16.26 11.77
C ASN A 103 12.37 -15.37 10.52
N MET A 104 12.27 -16.00 9.35
CA MET A 104 12.22 -15.31 8.05
C MET A 104 10.81 -14.85 7.66
N SER A 105 9.94 -14.52 8.61
CA SER A 105 8.54 -14.15 8.35
C SER A 105 8.34 -12.67 7.92
N TYR A 106 9.41 -11.88 7.84
CA TYR A 106 9.38 -10.45 7.53
C TYR A 106 9.80 -10.18 6.08
N ASP A 107 8.99 -10.63 5.13
CA ASP A 107 9.36 -10.60 3.70
C ASP A 107 9.45 -9.19 3.11
N GLY A 108 8.69 -8.24 3.63
CA GLY A 108 8.66 -6.86 3.16
C GLY A 108 8.12 -5.90 4.22
N LEU A 109 8.15 -4.60 3.90
CA LEU A 109 7.55 -3.58 4.77
C LEU A 109 6.03 -3.76 4.88
N LEU A 110 5.38 -4.11 3.77
CA LEU A 110 3.98 -4.51 3.72
C LEU A 110 3.88 -6.03 3.68
N ASN A 111 3.33 -6.63 4.74
CA ASN A 111 3.06 -8.06 4.80
C ASN A 111 1.55 -8.33 4.83
N PHE A 112 1.05 -9.03 3.80
CA PHE A 112 -0.36 -9.38 3.68
C PHE A 112 -0.79 -10.56 4.55
N GLY A 113 0.14 -11.30 5.16
CA GLY A 113 -0.15 -12.50 5.94
C GLY A 113 -0.33 -13.75 5.08
N SER A 114 -0.68 -14.87 5.74
CA SER A 114 -0.95 -16.15 5.07
C SER A 114 -2.41 -16.25 4.68
N PHE A 115 -2.67 -16.62 3.42
CA PHE A 115 -4.01 -16.84 2.90
C PHE A 115 -4.34 -18.34 2.88
N ASP A 116 -4.45 -18.94 4.06
CA ASP A 116 -4.79 -20.35 4.19
C ASP A 116 -6.32 -20.53 4.00
N ASN A 117 -6.72 -21.38 3.04
CA ASN A 117 -8.11 -21.73 2.75
C ASN A 117 -8.99 -20.68 2.02
N LEU A 118 -8.41 -19.84 1.14
CA LEU A 118 -9.19 -19.02 0.18
C LEU A 118 -9.49 -19.77 -1.13
N ASN A 119 -10.33 -20.80 -1.06
CA ASN A 119 -10.77 -21.51 -2.26
C ASN A 119 -11.78 -20.66 -3.05
N TYR A 120 -11.65 -20.67 -4.38
CA TYR A 120 -12.60 -20.03 -5.29
C TYR A 120 -13.17 -21.05 -6.26
N GLU A 121 -14.39 -20.80 -6.72
CA GLU A 121 -15.06 -21.62 -7.73
C GLU A 121 -15.27 -20.85 -9.03
N LEU A 122 -15.51 -21.58 -10.12
CA LEU A 122 -15.66 -20.99 -11.46
C LEU A 122 -16.75 -19.90 -11.55
N PRO A 123 -17.94 -20.04 -10.91
CA PRO A 123 -18.97 -19.00 -10.98
C PRO A 123 -18.54 -17.67 -10.36
N GLU A 124 -17.65 -17.69 -9.37
CA GLU A 124 -17.16 -16.49 -8.70
C GLU A 124 -16.23 -15.66 -9.61
N LEU A 125 -15.62 -16.29 -10.62
CA LEU A 125 -14.81 -15.56 -11.61
C LEU A 125 -15.62 -14.49 -12.34
N LEU A 126 -16.91 -14.73 -12.59
CA LEU A 126 -17.78 -13.71 -13.20
C LEU A 126 -17.95 -12.50 -12.26
N ILE A 127 -18.06 -12.74 -10.96
CA ILE A 127 -18.11 -11.68 -9.95
C ILE A 127 -16.78 -10.91 -9.93
N PHE A 128 -15.64 -11.62 -9.99
CA PHE A 128 -14.32 -10.98 -10.03
C PHE A 128 -14.13 -10.12 -11.29
N VAL A 129 -14.62 -10.55 -12.45
CA VAL A 129 -14.58 -9.74 -13.67
C VAL A 129 -15.42 -8.46 -13.52
N VAL A 130 -16.62 -8.56 -12.95
CA VAL A 130 -17.47 -7.39 -12.68
C VAL A 130 -16.80 -6.45 -11.67
N MET A 131 -16.19 -6.98 -10.60
CA MET A 131 -15.41 -6.20 -9.65
C MET A 131 -14.24 -5.49 -10.32
N GLY A 132 -13.47 -6.18 -11.18
CA GLY A 132 -12.38 -5.58 -11.93
C GLY A 132 -12.85 -4.44 -12.85
N ALA A 133 -14.01 -4.60 -13.49
CA ALA A 133 -14.61 -3.53 -14.30
C ALA A 133 -14.99 -2.30 -13.45
N ILE A 134 -15.61 -2.51 -12.27
CA ILE A 134 -15.94 -1.43 -11.33
C ILE A 134 -14.68 -0.75 -10.79
N GLY A 135 -13.67 -1.53 -10.38
CA GLY A 135 -12.38 -1.02 -9.93
C GLY A 135 -11.67 -0.19 -11.00
N GLY A 136 -11.69 -0.64 -12.26
CA GLY A 136 -11.18 0.11 -13.40
C GLY A 136 -11.89 1.44 -13.64
N LEU A 137 -13.23 1.46 -13.54
CA LEU A 137 -14.02 2.70 -13.66
C LEU A 137 -13.75 3.67 -12.50
N LEU A 138 -13.67 3.18 -11.26
CA LEU A 138 -13.32 3.97 -10.08
C LEU A 138 -11.88 4.50 -10.18
N GLY A 139 -10.94 3.71 -10.68
CA GLY A 139 -9.56 4.14 -10.95
C GLY A 139 -9.47 5.20 -12.05
N ALA A 140 -10.25 5.06 -13.13
CA ALA A 140 -10.35 6.08 -14.18
C ALA A 140 -10.90 7.40 -13.63
N PHE A 141 -11.94 7.34 -12.78
CA PHE A 141 -12.51 8.52 -12.11
C PHE A 141 -11.50 9.17 -11.14
N PHE A 142 -10.74 8.36 -10.39
CA PHE A 142 -9.66 8.83 -9.51
C PHE A 142 -8.63 9.64 -10.29
N ASN A 143 -8.14 9.09 -11.41
CA ASN A 143 -7.14 9.74 -12.26
C ASN A 143 -7.67 11.01 -12.92
N PHE A 144 -8.91 11.00 -13.42
CA PHE A 144 -9.54 12.17 -14.02
C PHE A 144 -9.66 13.34 -13.02
N THR A 145 -10.11 13.03 -11.80
CA THR A 145 -10.27 14.03 -10.74
C THR A 145 -8.92 14.58 -10.28
N ASN A 146 -7.94 13.70 -10.07
CA ASN A 146 -6.57 14.09 -9.72
C ASN A 146 -5.87 14.91 -10.79
N HIS A 147 -6.12 14.62 -12.07
CA HIS A 147 -5.61 15.43 -13.17
C HIS A 147 -6.15 16.86 -13.08
N LYS A 148 -7.47 17.03 -12.91
CA LYS A 148 -8.08 18.36 -12.75
C LYS A 148 -7.58 19.09 -11.51
N LEU A 149 -7.44 18.39 -10.39
CA LEU A 149 -6.91 18.96 -9.14
C LEU A 149 -5.45 19.41 -9.29
N THR A 150 -4.64 18.63 -10.00
CA THR A 150 -3.25 18.99 -10.30
C THR A 150 -3.17 20.23 -11.19
N VAL A 151 -4.01 20.32 -12.24
CA VAL A 151 -4.09 21.52 -13.08
C VAL A 151 -4.53 22.74 -12.28
N PHE A 152 -5.48 22.58 -11.35
CA PHE A 152 -5.89 23.64 -10.43
C PHE A 152 -4.73 24.10 -9.54
N ARG A 153 -3.97 23.16 -8.93
CA ARG A 153 -2.79 23.48 -8.11
C ARG A 153 -1.72 24.22 -8.90
N MET A 154 -1.42 23.79 -10.12
CA MET A 154 -0.44 24.45 -10.99
C MET A 154 -0.88 25.86 -11.43
N ARG A 155 -2.19 26.16 -11.46
CA ARG A 155 -2.70 27.48 -11.84
C ARG A 155 -2.79 28.45 -10.66
N TYR A 156 -3.29 27.99 -9.52
CA TYR A 156 -3.66 28.85 -8.39
C TYR A 156 -2.72 28.73 -7.18
N LEU A 157 -2.09 27.57 -6.95
CA LEU A 157 -1.29 27.28 -5.75
C LEU A 157 0.21 27.26 -6.08
N ASN A 158 0.71 28.36 -6.64
CA ASN A 158 2.10 28.45 -7.12
C ASN A 158 3.11 28.86 -6.04
N THR A 159 2.68 29.61 -5.02
CA THR A 159 3.60 30.12 -3.98
C THR A 159 3.90 29.07 -2.91
N PRO A 160 5.11 29.06 -2.33
CA PRO A 160 5.50 28.05 -1.34
C PRO A 160 4.65 28.10 -0.07
N TYR A 161 4.26 29.30 0.40
CA TYR A 161 3.41 29.44 1.58
C TYR A 161 2.01 28.87 1.38
N LEU A 162 1.41 29.03 0.19
CA LEU A 162 0.10 28.45 -0.11
C LEU A 162 0.14 26.92 -0.17
N LYS A 163 1.24 26.36 -0.69
CA LYS A 163 1.45 24.91 -0.71
C LYS A 163 1.55 24.32 0.70
N VAL A 164 2.26 24.99 1.60
CA VAL A 164 2.33 24.58 3.02
C VAL A 164 0.98 24.74 3.70
N ALA A 165 0.26 25.86 3.45
CA ALA A 165 -1.07 26.08 4.00
C ALA A 165 -2.07 24.99 3.54
N GLU A 166 -2.01 24.58 2.27
CA GLU A 166 -2.82 23.48 1.76
C GLU A 166 -2.54 22.17 2.52
N VAL A 167 -1.27 21.80 2.70
CA VAL A 167 -0.90 20.60 3.47
C VAL A 167 -1.45 20.65 4.90
N LEU A 168 -1.35 21.81 5.56
CA LEU A 168 -1.89 21.99 6.92
C LEU A 168 -3.41 21.82 6.95
N VAL A 169 -4.13 22.42 5.99
CA VAL A 169 -5.60 22.29 5.89
C VAL A 169 -5.99 20.83 5.64
N VAL A 170 -5.35 20.16 4.69
CA VAL A 170 -5.63 18.74 4.40
C VAL A 170 -5.38 17.88 5.62
N SER A 171 -4.28 18.11 6.34
CA SER A 171 -3.95 17.34 7.56
C SER A 171 -4.97 17.55 8.69
N ALA A 172 -5.45 18.78 8.88
CA ALA A 172 -6.48 19.09 9.86
C ALA A 172 -7.82 18.44 9.49
N VAL A 173 -8.20 18.48 8.21
CA VAL A 173 -9.43 17.85 7.73
C VAL A 173 -9.34 16.32 7.81
N SER A 174 -8.20 15.73 7.46
CA SER A 174 -7.99 14.28 7.56
C SER A 174 -7.93 13.77 9.00
N ALA A 175 -7.67 14.62 10.00
CA ALA A 175 -7.77 14.25 11.41
C ALA A 175 -9.21 14.43 11.95
N THR A 176 -9.88 15.52 11.56
CA THR A 176 -11.19 15.88 12.09
C THR A 176 -12.32 15.00 11.55
N ILE A 177 -12.36 14.71 10.24
CA ILE A 177 -13.44 13.90 9.65
C ILE A 177 -13.49 12.49 10.25
N PRO A 178 -12.37 11.73 10.33
CA PRO A 178 -12.36 10.43 10.97
C PRO A 178 -12.80 10.45 12.42
N LEU A 179 -12.32 11.44 13.19
CA LEU A 179 -12.68 11.58 14.59
C LEU A 179 -14.18 11.85 14.76
N CYS A 180 -14.76 12.74 13.96
CA CYS A 180 -16.20 12.97 13.93
C CYS A 180 -16.99 11.70 13.57
N MET A 181 -16.47 10.90 12.62
CA MET A 181 -17.09 9.65 12.21
C MET A 181 -17.08 8.61 13.35
N VAL A 182 -15.96 8.49 14.07
CA VAL A 182 -15.79 7.60 15.23
C VAL A 182 -16.75 7.97 16.36
N TYR A 183 -16.93 9.27 16.63
CA TYR A 183 -17.89 9.74 17.65
C TYR A 183 -19.36 9.59 17.22
N GLY A 184 -19.66 9.81 15.94
CA GLY A 184 -21.02 9.76 15.41
C GLY A 184 -21.55 8.35 15.17
N LEU A 185 -20.68 7.41 14.77
CA LEU A 185 -21.03 6.02 14.50
C LEU A 185 -20.43 5.13 15.58
N GLN A 186 -21.14 5.01 16.70
CA GLN A 186 -20.73 4.23 17.88
C GLN A 186 -20.90 2.72 17.62
N GLN A 187 -19.90 2.11 16.98
CA GLN A 187 -19.90 0.68 16.69
C GLN A 187 -18.97 -0.08 17.63
N CYS A 188 -19.57 -0.65 18.67
CA CYS A 188 -18.86 -1.44 19.66
C CYS A 188 -18.90 -2.93 19.28
N VAL A 189 -17.74 -3.56 19.33
CA VAL A 189 -17.55 -5.00 19.08
C VAL A 189 -16.84 -5.60 20.29
N ASN A 190 -17.23 -6.81 20.69
CA ASN A 190 -16.62 -7.51 21.81
C ASN A 190 -15.18 -7.88 21.51
N MET A 191 -14.31 -7.75 22.51
CA MET A 191 -12.87 -8.01 22.39
C MET A 191 -12.49 -9.52 22.26
N GLY A 192 -13.47 -10.42 22.33
CA GLY A 192 -13.27 -11.85 22.57
C GLY A 192 -12.84 -12.72 21.38
N ASP A 193 -13.13 -12.34 20.13
CA ASP A 193 -13.03 -13.30 19.01
C ASP A 193 -11.74 -13.24 18.19
N ASN A 194 -10.97 -12.15 18.25
CA ASN A 194 -9.57 -12.04 17.82
C ASN A 194 -9.11 -10.60 18.06
N PRO A 195 -8.19 -10.34 19.00
CA PRO A 195 -7.78 -8.97 19.28
C PRO A 195 -7.00 -8.44 18.07
N THR A 196 -7.53 -7.41 17.40
CA THR A 196 -6.65 -6.49 16.66
C THR A 196 -5.49 -6.12 17.60
N PRO A 197 -4.23 -6.10 17.16
CA PRO A 197 -3.07 -6.02 18.06
C PRO A 197 -3.08 -4.78 18.98
N TYR A 198 -3.83 -3.74 18.60
CA TYR A 198 -4.06 -2.53 19.41
C TYR A 198 -5.53 -2.15 19.38
N PRO A 199 -6.39 -2.78 20.21
CA PRO A 199 -7.81 -2.47 20.26
C PRO A 199 -8.01 -1.10 20.93
N ILE A 200 -8.79 -0.24 20.28
CA ILE A 200 -9.02 1.13 20.76
C ILE A 200 -10.44 1.19 21.34
N GLN A 201 -10.53 1.28 22.66
CA GLN A 201 -11.78 1.52 23.35
C GLN A 201 -12.06 3.03 23.37
N MET A 202 -13.04 3.45 22.56
CA MET A 202 -13.55 4.82 22.53
C MET A 202 -15.08 4.78 22.55
N HIS A 203 -15.66 5.32 23.62
CA HIS A 203 -17.11 5.46 23.77
C HIS A 203 -17.89 4.13 23.68
N CYS A 204 -17.31 3.06 24.21
CA CYS A 204 -17.91 1.72 24.31
C CYS A 204 -17.84 1.22 25.76
N GLN A 205 -18.65 0.20 26.08
CA GLN A 205 -18.66 -0.40 27.42
C GLN A 205 -17.32 -1.13 27.70
N ASP A 206 -17.04 -1.41 28.97
CA ASP A 206 -15.84 -2.13 29.37
C ASP A 206 -15.85 -3.55 28.76
N GLY A 207 -14.80 -3.89 28.02
CA GLY A 207 -14.70 -5.16 27.28
C GLY A 207 -15.12 -5.09 25.81
N GLU A 208 -15.55 -3.92 25.34
CA GLU A 208 -15.83 -3.65 23.93
C GLU A 208 -14.82 -2.65 23.33
N TYR A 209 -14.53 -2.77 22.04
CA TYR A 209 -13.73 -1.79 21.30
C TYR A 209 -14.52 -1.20 20.14
N ASN A 210 -14.12 0.00 19.70
CA ASN A 210 -14.77 0.67 18.58
C ASN A 210 -14.12 0.21 17.26
N SER A 211 -14.87 -0.51 16.43
CA SER A 211 -14.35 -1.06 15.17
C SER A 211 -13.99 0.02 14.15
N LEU A 212 -14.65 1.18 14.19
CA LEU A 212 -14.34 2.29 13.30
C LEU A 212 -13.09 3.05 13.76
N ALA A 213 -12.85 3.11 15.07
CA ALA A 213 -11.63 3.70 15.64
C ALA A 213 -10.39 2.88 15.24
N SER A 214 -10.49 1.54 15.23
CA SER A 214 -9.39 0.69 14.76
C SER A 214 -9.10 0.90 13.27
N LEU A 215 -10.11 1.11 12.42
CA LEU A 215 -9.90 1.38 11.00
C LEU A 215 -9.17 2.71 10.72
N TRP A 216 -9.49 3.77 11.46
CA TRP A 216 -8.99 5.12 11.19
C TRP A 216 -7.70 5.50 11.93
N ILE A 217 -7.49 4.98 13.14
CA ILE A 217 -6.38 5.40 14.01
C ILE A 217 -5.16 4.48 13.84
N GLN A 218 -5.35 3.24 13.39
CA GLN A 218 -4.26 2.32 13.13
C GLN A 218 -3.54 2.65 11.81
N LEU A 219 -2.38 2.01 11.61
CA LEU A 219 -1.64 2.13 10.37
C LEU A 219 -2.47 1.53 9.22
N PRO A 220 -2.48 2.16 8.03
CA PRO A 220 -3.27 1.65 6.92
C PRO A 220 -2.83 0.25 6.48
N GLU A 221 -1.56 -0.12 6.69
CA GLU A 221 -1.03 -1.45 6.43
C GLU A 221 -1.69 -2.51 7.31
N THR A 222 -1.88 -2.22 8.60
CA THR A 222 -2.59 -3.11 9.53
C THR A 222 -4.08 -3.17 9.21
N THR A 223 -4.68 -2.06 8.75
CA THR A 223 -6.08 -2.02 8.33
C THR A 223 -6.34 -2.86 7.08
N VAL A 224 -5.45 -2.81 6.07
CA VAL A 224 -5.51 -3.70 4.90
C VAL A 224 -5.47 -5.16 5.35
N ARG A 225 -4.54 -5.51 6.25
CA ARG A 225 -4.42 -6.86 6.78
C ARG A 225 -5.67 -7.31 7.56
N SER A 226 -6.26 -6.41 8.35
CA SER A 226 -7.55 -6.65 9.03
C SER A 226 -8.67 -6.93 8.02
N PHE A 227 -8.75 -6.19 6.91
CA PHE A 227 -9.72 -6.50 5.86
C PHE A 227 -9.49 -7.84 5.14
N PHE A 228 -8.28 -8.37 5.17
CA PHE A 228 -7.94 -9.66 4.58
C PHE A 228 -8.12 -10.86 5.53
N HIS A 229 -8.09 -10.66 6.85
CA HIS A 229 -8.05 -11.78 7.80
C HIS A 229 -9.10 -11.73 8.90
N ASP A 230 -9.77 -10.60 9.11
CA ASP A 230 -10.80 -10.51 10.15
C ASP A 230 -11.99 -11.42 9.82
N ILE A 231 -12.62 -11.93 10.88
CA ILE A 231 -13.78 -12.83 10.83
C ILE A 231 -14.99 -12.12 10.18
N ASN A 232 -15.91 -12.91 9.64
CA ASN A 232 -17.21 -12.43 9.19
C ASN A 232 -17.98 -11.76 10.34
N GLY A 233 -18.64 -10.64 10.05
CA GLY A 233 -19.45 -9.92 11.03
C GLY A 233 -18.71 -8.90 11.90
N THR A 234 -17.38 -8.84 11.86
CA THR A 234 -16.59 -7.79 12.57
C THR A 234 -16.88 -6.39 12.03
N HIS A 235 -17.01 -6.26 10.71
CA HIS A 235 -17.23 -4.98 10.03
C HIS A 235 -18.67 -4.88 9.54
N ARG A 236 -19.38 -3.84 9.96
CA ARG A 236 -20.77 -3.59 9.52
C ARG A 236 -20.80 -2.72 8.27
N MET A 237 -21.77 -2.96 7.40
CA MET A 237 -21.99 -2.18 6.17
C MET A 237 -22.16 -0.67 6.45
N THR A 238 -22.82 -0.32 7.56
CA THR A 238 -23.11 1.06 7.95
C THR A 238 -21.87 1.90 8.29
N SER A 239 -20.76 1.29 8.70
CA SER A 239 -19.48 1.98 8.93
C SER A 239 -18.55 1.88 7.72
N LEU A 240 -18.56 0.76 7.00
CA LEU A 240 -17.73 0.55 5.82
C LEU A 240 -18.08 1.50 4.67
N ILE A 241 -19.36 1.71 4.36
CA ILE A 241 -19.78 2.63 3.28
C ILE A 241 -19.20 4.05 3.48
N PRO A 242 -19.45 4.74 4.61
CA PRO A 242 -18.87 6.05 4.84
C PRO A 242 -17.34 6.03 4.92
N PHE A 243 -16.73 4.96 5.44
CA PHE A 243 -15.28 4.81 5.45
C PHE A 243 -14.69 4.80 4.04
N VAL A 244 -15.23 3.97 3.14
CA VAL A 244 -14.79 3.87 1.74
C VAL A 244 -14.91 5.22 1.03
N ILE A 245 -16.06 5.89 1.16
CA ILE A 245 -16.32 7.17 0.47
C ILE A 245 -15.36 8.25 0.97
N VAL A 246 -15.26 8.42 2.29
CA VAL A 246 -14.40 9.46 2.88
C VAL A 246 -12.94 9.19 2.57
N TYR A 247 -12.47 7.95 2.75
CA TYR A 247 -11.08 7.60 2.51
C TYR A 247 -10.72 7.76 1.03
N TYR A 248 -11.61 7.42 0.10
CA TYR A 248 -11.42 7.64 -1.33
C TYR A 248 -11.32 9.13 -1.71
N ILE A 249 -12.15 10.00 -1.12
CA ILE A 249 -12.07 11.45 -1.36
C ILE A 249 -10.76 12.02 -0.76
N LEU A 250 -10.40 11.59 0.45
CA LEU A 250 -9.16 12.01 1.09
C LEU A 250 -7.92 11.54 0.32
N SER A 251 -7.94 10.33 -0.26
CA SER A 251 -6.81 9.82 -1.05
C SER A 251 -6.63 10.61 -2.36
N ILE A 252 -7.72 11.02 -3.02
CA ILE A 252 -7.67 11.97 -4.14
C ILE A 252 -7.06 13.29 -3.69
N TRP A 253 -7.57 13.87 -2.59
CA TRP A 253 -7.15 15.21 -2.20
C TRP A 253 -5.71 15.27 -1.69
N THR A 254 -5.24 14.22 -1.01
CA THR A 254 -3.86 14.14 -0.50
C THR A 254 -2.83 13.88 -1.60
N TYR A 255 -3.21 13.24 -2.71
CA TYR A 255 -2.30 13.05 -3.84
C TYR A 255 -1.94 14.39 -4.49
N GLY A 256 -0.65 14.64 -4.75
CA GLY A 256 -0.17 15.85 -5.42
C GLY A 256 0.08 17.04 -4.48
N LEU A 257 -0.06 16.85 -3.17
CA LEU A 257 0.45 17.77 -2.17
C LEU A 257 1.98 17.83 -2.22
N THR A 258 2.57 18.94 -1.76
CA THR A 258 4.03 19.08 -1.64
C THR A 258 4.58 18.37 -0.42
N ALA A 259 4.36 17.07 -0.34
CA ALA A 259 4.88 16.17 0.67
C ALA A 259 5.33 14.87 -0.01
N SER A 260 6.35 14.21 0.55
CA SER A 260 6.76 12.88 0.09
C SER A 260 5.76 11.84 0.58
N ALA A 261 4.89 11.38 -0.31
CA ALA A 261 3.87 10.39 0.00
C ALA A 261 3.84 9.26 -1.05
N GLY A 262 3.33 8.10 -0.66
CA GLY A 262 3.05 6.98 -1.55
C GLY A 262 1.55 6.85 -1.80
N LEU A 263 1.19 6.42 -3.01
CA LEU A 263 -0.22 6.17 -3.39
C LEU A 263 -0.67 4.72 -3.22
N PHE A 264 0.28 3.79 -3.16
CA PHE A 264 -0.03 2.37 -3.28
C PHE A 264 -0.92 1.86 -2.14
N ILE A 265 -0.55 2.15 -0.89
CA ILE A 265 -1.30 1.69 0.29
C ILE A 265 -2.71 2.32 0.35
N PRO A 266 -2.91 3.64 0.13
CA PRO A 266 -4.25 4.20 0.06
C PRO A 266 -5.16 3.53 -0.97
N CYS A 267 -4.64 3.24 -2.18
CA CYS A 267 -5.40 2.54 -3.22
C CYS A 267 -5.77 1.12 -2.76
N LEU A 268 -4.81 0.35 -2.24
CA LEU A 268 -5.07 -0.99 -1.69
C LEU A 268 -6.12 -0.96 -0.58
N LEU A 269 -6.05 0.02 0.33
CA LEU A 269 -6.97 0.11 1.45
C LEU A 269 -8.39 0.44 0.99
N THR A 270 -8.55 1.41 0.09
CA THR A 270 -9.86 1.68 -0.52
C THR A 270 -10.39 0.43 -1.21
N GLY A 271 -9.52 -0.25 -1.96
CA GLY A 271 -9.77 -1.48 -2.67
C GLY A 271 -10.32 -2.60 -1.80
N ALA A 272 -9.55 -2.93 -0.75
CA ALA A 272 -9.90 -3.92 0.24
C ALA A 272 -11.22 -3.59 0.94
N ALA A 273 -11.45 -2.32 1.27
CA ALA A 273 -12.65 -1.88 1.96
C ALA A 273 -13.92 -2.05 1.10
N TRP A 274 -13.92 -1.60 -0.17
CA TRP A 274 -15.09 -1.78 -1.04
C TRP A 274 -15.25 -3.23 -1.51
N GLY A 275 -14.15 -3.97 -1.68
CA GLY A 275 -14.19 -5.41 -1.96
C GLY A 275 -14.84 -6.19 -0.82
N ARG A 276 -14.45 -5.91 0.43
CA ARG A 276 -15.06 -6.52 1.62
C ARG A 276 -16.53 -6.12 1.75
N MET A 277 -16.87 -4.88 1.42
CA MET A 277 -18.25 -4.38 1.37
C MET A 277 -19.12 -5.20 0.42
N ILE A 278 -18.62 -5.51 -0.78
CA ILE A 278 -19.31 -6.40 -1.73
C ILE A 278 -19.44 -7.81 -1.17
N GLY A 279 -18.39 -8.36 -0.56
CA GLY A 279 -18.44 -9.67 0.07
C GLY A 279 -19.54 -9.79 1.12
N ILE A 280 -19.67 -8.80 2.01
CA ILE A 280 -20.74 -8.74 3.01
C ILE A 280 -22.12 -8.59 2.33
N GLY A 281 -22.21 -7.83 1.24
CA GLY A 281 -23.44 -7.70 0.45
C GLY A 281 -23.87 -9.03 -0.20
N LEU A 282 -22.91 -9.81 -0.70
CA LEU A 282 -23.17 -11.14 -1.28
C LEU A 282 -23.60 -12.14 -0.21
N GLU A 283 -22.94 -12.14 0.95
CA GLU A 283 -23.29 -12.99 2.10
C GLU A 283 -24.72 -12.70 2.59
N THR A 284 -25.10 -11.43 2.67
CA THR A 284 -26.45 -11.02 3.11
C THR A 284 -27.56 -11.34 2.10
N TYR A 285 -27.28 -11.27 0.79
CA TYR A 285 -28.27 -11.58 -0.24
C TYR A 285 -28.39 -13.09 -0.54
N PHE A 286 -27.30 -13.84 -0.38
CA PHE A 286 -27.24 -15.29 -0.62
C PHE A 286 -26.78 -16.08 0.63
N PRO A 287 -27.54 -16.06 1.75
CA PRO A 287 -27.12 -16.64 3.03
C PRO A 287 -26.98 -18.17 3.05
N GLY A 288 -27.33 -18.87 1.96
CA GLY A 288 -27.29 -20.33 1.85
C GLY A 288 -26.14 -20.89 1.01
N VAL A 289 -25.26 -20.04 0.47
CA VAL A 289 -24.16 -20.48 -0.41
C VAL A 289 -22.83 -20.31 0.35
N PRO A 290 -22.32 -21.37 1.00
CA PRO A 290 -21.10 -21.29 1.82
C PRO A 290 -19.86 -20.86 1.03
N ILE A 291 -19.89 -21.03 -0.30
CA ILE A 291 -18.81 -20.65 -1.22
C ILE A 291 -18.65 -19.11 -1.29
N LEU A 292 -19.77 -18.37 -1.28
CA LEU A 292 -19.83 -16.91 -1.34
C LEU A 292 -19.59 -16.26 0.04
N ALA A 293 -19.54 -17.06 1.10
CA ALA A 293 -19.63 -16.56 2.47
C ALA A 293 -18.33 -15.99 3.03
N ASN A 294 -17.22 -15.88 2.28
CA ASN A 294 -15.98 -15.31 2.80
C ASN A 294 -15.68 -13.91 2.22
N PRO A 295 -15.99 -12.82 2.95
CA PRO A 295 -15.74 -11.45 2.51
C PRO A 295 -14.26 -11.11 2.31
N ALA A 296 -13.34 -11.82 2.99
CA ALA A 296 -11.90 -11.57 2.86
C ALA A 296 -11.38 -11.85 1.44
N LYS A 297 -11.93 -12.86 0.77
CA LYS A 297 -11.62 -13.18 -0.63
C LYS A 297 -11.95 -11.99 -1.54
N TYR A 298 -13.13 -11.40 -1.36
CA TYR A 298 -13.55 -10.23 -2.13
C TYR A 298 -12.77 -8.97 -1.76
N ALA A 299 -12.33 -8.84 -0.50
CA ALA A 299 -11.41 -7.76 -0.10
C ALA A 299 -10.09 -7.86 -0.88
N LEU A 300 -9.49 -9.05 -0.97
CA LEU A 300 -8.27 -9.26 -1.73
C LEU A 300 -8.43 -8.92 -3.22
N ILE A 301 -9.54 -9.35 -3.83
CA ILE A 301 -9.84 -9.06 -5.25
C ILE A 301 -10.14 -7.59 -5.48
N GLY A 302 -10.83 -6.91 -4.56
CA GLY A 302 -11.10 -5.48 -4.68
C GLY A 302 -9.84 -4.61 -4.46
N ALA A 303 -8.87 -5.11 -3.70
CA ALA A 303 -7.57 -4.48 -3.50
C ALA A 303 -6.66 -4.58 -4.72
N ALA A 304 -6.76 -5.68 -5.47
CA ALA A 304 -6.02 -5.90 -6.73
C ALA A 304 -6.50 -4.96 -7.84
#